data_AF-A0A7Y9I0M0-F1
#
_entry.id   AF-A0A7Y9I0M0-F1
#
_cell.length_a   1.000
_cell.length_b   1.000
_cell.length_c   1.000
_cell.angle_alpha   90.00
_cell.angle_beta   90.00
_cell.angle_gamma   90.00
#
_symmetry.space_group_name_H-M   'P 1'
#
loop_
_entity.id
_entity.type
_entity.pdbx_description
1 polymer ?
#
loop_
_entity_poly.entity_id
_entity_poly.type
_entity_poly.pdbx_seq_one_letter_code
_entity_poly.pdbx_strand_id
1 'polypeptide(L)'
;MKDANLKFTFPSGFAEIKAINNDYFSFDFALEDPKQGCEVWLTVRPQKQNWISYKKAQSDKKTELANPDSMYVDVTKAYATELTGSKNFMARDMPADVLAEYNADGGKSYLLNLRDMAVLHHYKYALIVSMQKDHTGTLIAIFFTNYKDTDFYRDVNRVSHSFKFDP
;
A
#
# COMPACT_ATOMS: atom_id res chain seq x y z
N MET A 1 -10.06 -6.34 5.47
CA MET A 1 -9.48 -7.27 4.45
C MET A 1 -10.56 -8.04 3.67
N LYS A 2 -11.48 -8.75 4.33
CA LYS A 2 -12.54 -9.54 3.65
C LYS A 2 -13.42 -8.73 2.69
N ASP A 3 -13.80 -7.52 3.06
CA ASP A 3 -14.66 -6.67 2.23
C ASP A 3 -13.97 -6.16 0.95
N ALA A 4 -12.63 -6.13 0.95
CA ALA A 4 -11.81 -5.81 -0.20
C ALA A 4 -11.41 -7.05 -1.02
N ASN A 5 -12.00 -8.21 -0.74
CA ASN A 5 -11.65 -9.50 -1.36
C ASN A 5 -10.16 -9.82 -1.26
N LEU A 6 -9.48 -9.40 -0.18
CA LEU A 6 -8.06 -9.62 0.00
C LEU A 6 -7.82 -10.74 1.00
N LYS A 7 -7.10 -11.78 0.58
CA LYS A 7 -6.53 -12.81 1.46
C LYS A 7 -5.19 -12.36 1.99
N PHE A 8 -4.99 -12.62 3.28
CA PHE A 8 -3.72 -12.42 3.96
C PHE A 8 -3.27 -13.73 4.60
N THR A 9 -2.05 -14.13 4.30
CA THR A 9 -1.36 -15.25 4.96
C THR A 9 -0.21 -14.68 5.76
N PHE A 10 -0.17 -14.92 7.06
CA PHE A 10 0.86 -14.31 7.90
C PHE A 10 2.29 -14.72 7.45
N PRO A 11 3.20 -13.77 7.12
CA PRO A 11 4.54 -14.11 6.66
C PRO A 11 5.39 -14.72 7.78
N SER A 12 6.05 -15.84 7.48
CA SER A 12 6.94 -16.51 8.44
C SER A 12 8.07 -15.58 8.89
N GLY A 13 8.31 -15.50 10.20
CA GLY A 13 9.40 -14.73 10.79
C GLY A 13 9.05 -13.28 11.10
N PHE A 14 7.86 -12.80 10.71
CA PHE A 14 7.34 -11.51 11.14
C PHE A 14 6.55 -11.66 12.45
N ALA A 15 6.39 -10.56 13.16
CA ALA A 15 5.47 -10.42 14.28
C ALA A 15 4.47 -9.29 13.99
N GLU A 16 3.24 -9.42 14.46
CA GLU A 16 2.25 -8.36 14.37
C GLU A 16 2.60 -7.28 15.40
N ILE A 17 2.59 -6.03 14.97
CA ILE A 17 2.76 -4.88 15.84
C ILE A 17 1.54 -3.98 15.76
N LYS A 18 1.42 -3.09 16.74
CA LYS A 18 0.33 -2.13 16.76
C LYS A 18 0.49 -1.15 15.59
N ALA A 19 -0.49 -1.13 14.69
CA ALA A 19 -0.55 -0.15 13.62
C ALA A 19 -0.66 1.27 14.18
N ILE A 20 0.05 2.21 13.55
CA ILE A 20 -0.06 3.63 13.88
C ILE A 20 -1.41 4.16 13.40
N ASN A 21 -2.11 4.83 14.31
CA ASN A 21 -3.34 5.54 14.01
C ASN A 21 -3.33 6.89 14.75
N ASN A 22 -3.10 7.97 14.01
CA ASN A 22 -3.04 9.35 14.47
C ASN A 22 -3.56 10.30 13.36
N ASP A 23 -3.50 11.61 13.62
CA ASP A 23 -4.05 12.63 12.70
C ASP A 23 -3.38 12.65 11.31
N TYR A 24 -2.19 12.08 11.17
CA TYR A 24 -1.41 12.06 9.92
C TYR A 24 -1.43 10.70 9.24
N PHE A 25 -1.46 9.62 10.02
CA PHE A 25 -1.30 8.25 9.56
C PHE A 25 -2.36 7.35 10.16
N SER A 26 -3.09 6.64 9.31
CA SER A 26 -4.04 5.61 9.72
C SER A 26 -3.78 4.35 8.91
N PHE A 27 -3.41 3.28 9.60
CA PHE A 27 -3.12 1.97 9.03
C PHE A 27 -3.99 0.90 9.68
N ASP A 28 -4.38 -0.10 8.88
CA ASP A 28 -5.23 -1.20 9.32
C ASP A 28 -4.42 -2.30 10.00
N PHE A 29 -3.15 -2.45 9.63
CA PHE A 29 -2.30 -3.55 10.07
C PHE A 29 -0.82 -3.18 9.99
N ALA A 30 0.00 -3.76 10.86
CA ALA A 30 1.44 -3.57 10.84
C ALA A 30 2.20 -4.82 11.28
N LEU A 31 3.37 -5.03 10.67
CA LEU A 31 4.26 -6.16 10.89
C LEU A 31 5.68 -5.67 11.12
N GLU A 32 6.46 -6.39 11.92
CA GLU A 32 7.91 -6.20 12.03
C GLU A 32 8.66 -7.51 11.77
N ASP A 33 9.83 -7.44 11.13
CA ASP A 33 10.84 -8.49 11.25
C ASP A 33 11.76 -8.13 12.44
N PRO A 34 11.63 -8.83 13.58
CA PRO A 34 12.39 -8.51 14.78
C PRO A 34 13.91 -8.75 14.63
N LYS A 35 14.34 -9.46 13.58
CA LYS A 35 15.76 -9.74 13.31
C LYS A 35 16.40 -8.73 12.37
N GLN A 36 15.62 -8.17 11.44
CA GLN A 36 16.14 -7.35 10.35
C GLN A 36 15.76 -5.88 10.46
N GLY A 37 14.89 -5.51 11.41
CA GLY A 37 14.50 -4.10 11.63
C GLY A 37 13.76 -3.51 10.44
N CYS A 38 12.97 -4.34 9.75
CA CYS A 38 12.04 -3.90 8.71
C CYS A 38 10.64 -3.91 9.30
N GLU A 39 9.92 -2.81 9.14
CA GLU A 39 8.50 -2.69 9.49
C GLU A 39 7.67 -2.54 8.22
N VAL A 40 6.48 -3.13 8.21
CA VAL A 40 5.54 -3.02 7.11
C VAL A 40 4.21 -2.57 7.64
N TRP A 41 3.72 -1.42 7.18
CA TRP A 41 2.41 -0.89 7.56
C TRP A 41 1.47 -0.91 6.36
N LEU A 42 0.24 -1.34 6.58
CA LEU A 42 -0.69 -1.64 5.51
C LEU A 42 -2.03 -0.96 5.71
N THR A 43 -2.60 -0.47 4.62
CA THR A 43 -4.02 -0.12 4.56
C THR A 43 -4.71 -0.88 3.44
N VAL A 44 -5.93 -1.33 3.70
CA VAL A 44 -6.76 -2.08 2.76
C VAL A 44 -8.10 -1.37 2.64
N ARG A 45 -8.37 -0.83 1.45
CA ARG A 45 -9.59 -0.06 1.18
C ARG A 45 -10.53 -0.86 0.29
N PRO A 46 -11.71 -1.29 0.79
CA PRO A 46 -12.75 -1.83 -0.08
C PRO A 46 -13.30 -0.72 -0.98
N GLN A 47 -13.59 -1.04 -2.24
CA GLN A 47 -14.05 -0.05 -3.24
C GLN A 47 -15.36 -0.43 -3.92
N LYS A 48 -15.94 -1.60 -3.61
CA LYS A 48 -17.21 -2.06 -4.20
C LYS A 48 -18.33 -1.01 -4.14
N GLN A 49 -18.53 -0.41 -2.96
CA GLN A 49 -19.56 0.61 -2.79
C GLN A 49 -19.22 1.93 -3.51
N ASN A 50 -17.95 2.33 -3.50
CA ASN A 50 -17.47 3.50 -4.24
C ASN A 50 -17.71 3.33 -5.74
N TRP A 51 -17.46 2.13 -6.27
CA TRP A 51 -17.73 1.79 -7.67
C TRP A 51 -19.22 1.88 -8.02
N ILE A 52 -20.10 1.31 -7.19
CA ILE A 52 -21.55 1.40 -7.39
C ILE A 52 -22.00 2.87 -7.44
N SER A 53 -21.50 3.70 -6.52
CA SER A 53 -21.81 5.14 -6.50
C SER A 53 -21.26 5.87 -7.73
N TYR A 54 -20.04 5.56 -8.15
CA TYR A 54 -19.43 6.11 -9.36
C TYR A 54 -20.26 5.78 -10.61
N LYS A 55 -20.69 4.53 -10.78
CA LYS A 55 -21.56 4.12 -11.90
C LYS A 55 -22.92 4.81 -11.89
N LYS A 56 -23.52 5.05 -10.72
CA LYS A 56 -24.76 5.82 -10.59
C LYS A 56 -24.56 7.28 -11.00
N ALA A 57 -23.46 7.90 -10.54
CA ALA A 57 -23.13 9.28 -10.87
C ALA A 57 -22.88 9.49 -12.38
N GLN A 58 -22.31 8.51 -13.09
CA GLN A 58 -22.15 8.59 -14.55
C GLN A 58 -23.47 8.77 -15.32
N SER A 59 -24.60 8.38 -14.73
CA SER A 59 -25.93 8.57 -15.33
C SER A 59 -26.56 9.94 -15.04
N ASP A 60 -25.98 10.72 -14.11
CA ASP A 60 -26.43 12.06 -13.73
C ASP A 60 -25.39 13.12 -14.16
N LYS A 61 -25.77 13.97 -15.12
CA LYS A 61 -24.90 15.03 -15.65
C LYS A 61 -24.51 16.11 -14.62
N LYS A 62 -25.06 16.08 -13.41
CA LYS A 62 -24.78 17.06 -12.35
C LYS A 62 -23.73 16.60 -11.34
N THR A 63 -23.30 15.34 -11.39
CA THR A 63 -22.38 14.78 -10.40
C THR A 63 -21.18 14.11 -11.08
N GLU A 64 -20.00 14.73 -10.98
CA GLU A 64 -18.74 14.10 -11.36
C GLU A 64 -18.06 13.50 -10.12
N LEU A 65 -17.96 12.18 -10.09
CA LEU A 65 -17.15 11.45 -9.11
C LEU A 65 -15.84 11.01 -9.77
N ALA A 66 -14.74 11.03 -9.03
CA ALA A 66 -13.48 10.46 -9.49
C ALA A 66 -13.61 8.93 -9.65
N ASN A 67 -12.92 8.34 -10.63
CA ASN A 67 -12.91 6.89 -10.82
C ASN A 67 -12.21 6.20 -9.63
N PRO A 68 -12.91 5.40 -8.82
CA PRO A 68 -12.34 4.73 -7.66
C PRO A 68 -11.12 3.86 -7.98
N ASP A 69 -11.11 3.20 -9.15
CA ASP A 69 -10.03 2.29 -9.55
C ASP A 69 -8.71 3.02 -9.86
N SER A 70 -8.76 4.33 -10.12
CA SER A 70 -7.55 5.15 -10.29
C SER A 70 -7.09 5.84 -9.01
N MET A 71 -7.95 5.94 -7.99
CA MET A 71 -7.68 6.76 -6.81
C MET A 71 -6.48 6.27 -5.99
N TYR A 72 -6.13 4.97 -6.07
CA TYR A 72 -4.99 4.42 -5.34
C TYR A 72 -3.69 5.15 -5.70
N VAL A 73 -3.55 5.64 -6.93
CA VAL A 73 -2.35 6.36 -7.38
C VAL A 73 -2.20 7.65 -6.57
N ASP A 74 -3.26 8.45 -6.48
CA ASP A 74 -3.21 9.75 -5.80
C ASP A 74 -3.14 9.60 -4.28
N VAL A 75 -3.82 8.60 -3.71
CA VAL A 75 -3.67 8.23 -2.29
C VAL A 75 -2.22 7.82 -1.99
N THR A 76 -1.60 7.02 -2.86
CA THR A 76 -0.19 6.60 -2.66
C THR A 76 0.77 7.79 -2.76
N LYS A 77 0.53 8.72 -3.71
CA LYS A 77 1.29 9.97 -3.80
C LYS A 77 1.12 10.85 -2.57
N ALA A 78 -0.06 10.88 -1.95
CA ALA A 78 -0.29 11.60 -0.71
C ALA A 78 0.54 11.02 0.43
N TYR A 79 0.57 9.69 0.60
CA TYR A 79 1.46 9.02 1.56
C TYR A 79 2.94 9.33 1.27
N ALA A 80 3.38 9.20 0.02
CA ALA A 80 4.76 9.52 -0.36
C ALA A 80 5.11 11.00 -0.08
N THR A 81 4.16 11.90 -0.30
CA THR A 81 4.31 13.32 0.04
C THR A 81 4.42 13.49 1.53
N GLU A 82 3.55 12.92 2.36
CA GLU A 82 3.62 13.08 3.82
C GLU A 82 4.95 12.52 4.39
N LEU A 83 5.35 11.34 3.94
CA LEU A 83 6.55 10.65 4.40
C LEU A 83 7.88 11.35 4.04
N THR A 84 7.90 12.09 2.92
CA THR A 84 9.11 12.79 2.43
C THR A 84 9.02 14.31 2.57
N GLY A 85 7.81 14.83 2.80
CA GLY A 85 7.33 16.19 2.54
C GLY A 85 7.87 16.83 1.27
N SER A 86 7.94 16.03 0.21
CA SER A 86 8.26 16.45 -1.15
C SER A 86 7.34 15.72 -2.13
N LYS A 87 7.10 16.35 -3.29
CA LYS A 87 6.40 15.71 -4.41
C LYS A 87 7.36 15.09 -5.43
N ASN A 88 8.68 15.23 -5.20
CA ASN A 88 9.73 14.75 -6.10
C ASN A 88 10.15 13.34 -5.71
N PHE A 89 9.29 12.36 -6.00
CA PHE A 89 9.59 10.93 -5.83
C PHE A 89 9.42 10.20 -7.16
N MET A 90 10.18 9.11 -7.33
CA MET A 90 10.10 8.30 -8.53
C MET A 90 9.06 7.19 -8.31
N ALA A 91 8.04 7.18 -9.16
CA ALA A 91 7.05 6.12 -9.22
C ALA A 91 7.39 5.16 -10.36
N ARG A 92 7.16 3.86 -10.16
CA ARG A 92 7.20 2.86 -11.24
C ARG A 92 5.87 2.13 -11.34
N ASP A 93 5.47 1.81 -12.56
CA ASP A 93 4.40 0.85 -12.79
C ASP A 93 4.84 -0.55 -12.33
N MET A 94 3.89 -1.28 -11.77
CA MET A 94 4.15 -2.65 -11.35
C MET A 94 4.21 -3.56 -12.59
N PRO A 95 5.26 -4.38 -12.74
CA PRO A 95 5.35 -5.37 -13.80
C PRO A 95 4.18 -6.38 -13.77
N ALA A 96 3.81 -6.91 -14.94
CA ALA A 96 2.64 -7.78 -15.09
C ALA A 96 2.75 -9.11 -14.33
N ASP A 97 3.96 -9.67 -14.22
CA ASP A 97 4.27 -10.85 -13.42
C ASP A 97 4.02 -10.60 -11.93
N VAL A 98 4.48 -9.45 -11.42
CA VAL A 98 4.21 -9.06 -10.02
C VAL A 98 2.72 -8.80 -9.80
N LEU A 99 2.00 -8.18 -10.73
CA LEU A 99 0.53 -8.02 -10.62
C LEU A 99 -0.18 -9.38 -10.53
N ALA A 100 0.26 -10.36 -11.31
CA ALA A 100 -0.31 -11.71 -11.31
C ALA A 100 -0.12 -12.44 -9.97
N GLU A 101 1.01 -12.25 -9.28
CA GLU A 101 1.25 -12.81 -7.94
C GLU A 101 0.19 -12.35 -6.94
N TYR A 102 -0.18 -11.07 -7.00
CA TYR A 102 -1.21 -10.45 -6.16
C TYR A 102 -2.63 -10.67 -6.67
N ASN A 103 -2.81 -11.19 -7.89
CA ASN A 103 -4.08 -11.19 -8.63
C ASN A 103 -4.67 -9.77 -8.78
N ALA A 104 -3.81 -8.77 -8.93
CA ALA A 104 -4.17 -7.37 -9.09
C ALA A 104 -4.30 -6.98 -10.58
N ASP A 105 -5.05 -5.92 -10.86
CA ASP A 105 -5.24 -5.38 -12.21
C ASP A 105 -4.35 -4.16 -12.46
N GLY A 106 -3.96 -3.44 -11.39
CA GLY A 106 -3.05 -2.30 -11.45
C GLY A 106 -2.18 -2.18 -10.21
N GLY A 107 -1.05 -1.47 -10.34
CA GLY A 107 -0.16 -1.23 -9.22
C GLY A 107 0.97 -0.25 -9.49
N LYS A 108 1.49 0.34 -8.41
CA LYS A 108 2.61 1.29 -8.44
C LYS A 108 3.58 0.99 -7.30
N SER A 109 4.86 1.28 -7.52
CA SER A 109 5.87 1.30 -6.46
C SER A 109 6.59 2.65 -6.36
N TYR A 110 6.97 3.03 -5.14
CA TYR A 110 7.64 4.29 -4.82
C TYR A 110 8.78 4.02 -3.85
N LEU A 111 10.03 4.24 -4.28
CA LEU A 111 11.19 4.17 -3.39
C LEU A 111 11.52 5.56 -2.87
N LEU A 112 11.50 5.73 -1.55
CA LEU A 112 11.52 7.02 -0.87
C LEU A 112 12.75 7.18 0.01
N ASN A 113 13.22 8.42 0.12
CA ASN A 113 14.09 8.86 1.21
C ASN A 113 13.22 9.65 2.19
N LEU A 114 13.15 9.16 3.43
CA LEU A 114 12.24 9.66 4.44
C LEU A 114 12.83 10.89 5.14
N ARG A 115 11.92 11.70 5.71
CA ARG A 115 12.31 12.66 6.74
C ARG A 115 12.56 11.90 8.04
N ASP A 116 13.50 12.40 8.83
CA ASP A 116 13.72 11.87 10.16
C ASP A 116 12.51 12.21 11.05
N MET A 117 11.77 11.18 11.45
CA MET A 117 10.53 11.30 12.19
C MET A 117 10.45 10.21 13.26
N ALA A 118 10.28 10.62 14.53
CA ALA A 118 10.15 9.69 15.65
C ALA A 118 8.92 8.76 15.52
N VAL A 119 7.83 9.28 14.93
CA VAL A 119 6.62 8.46 14.64
C VAL A 119 6.90 7.36 13.61
N LEU A 120 7.94 7.50 12.79
CA LEU A 120 8.41 6.46 11.86
C LEU A 120 9.66 5.75 12.40
N HIS A 121 9.89 5.77 13.72
CA HIS A 121 11.04 5.14 14.36
C HIS A 121 12.40 5.51 13.72
N HIS A 122 12.52 6.74 13.19
CA HIS A 122 13.72 7.25 12.55
C HIS A 122 14.19 6.45 11.31
N TYR A 123 13.30 5.73 10.63
CA TYR A 123 13.64 5.04 9.38
C TYR A 123 14.09 6.02 8.29
N LYS A 124 15.14 5.64 7.55
CA LYS A 124 15.72 6.46 6.47
C LYS A 124 15.01 6.29 5.13
N TYR A 125 14.44 5.12 4.89
CA TYR A 125 13.89 4.76 3.59
C TYR A 125 12.55 4.06 3.72
N ALA A 126 11.72 4.23 2.68
CA ALA A 126 10.54 3.40 2.51
C ALA A 126 10.39 2.93 1.07
N LEU A 127 9.82 1.74 0.89
CA LEU A 127 9.23 1.31 -0.37
C LEU A 127 7.72 1.25 -0.18
N ILE A 128 6.97 2.07 -0.92
CA ILE A 128 5.52 1.91 -0.98
C ILE A 128 5.20 1.00 -2.17
N VAL A 129 4.37 -0.01 -1.93
CA VAL A 129 3.77 -0.89 -2.93
C VAL A 129 2.26 -0.70 -2.85
N SER A 130 1.64 -0.22 -3.92
CA SER A 130 0.18 -0.16 -4.02
C SER A 130 -0.32 -1.07 -5.14
N MET A 131 -1.33 -1.87 -4.80
CA MET A 131 -2.00 -2.80 -5.71
C MET A 131 -3.49 -2.51 -5.69
N GLN A 132 -4.13 -2.64 -6.84
CA GLN A 132 -5.55 -2.40 -7.01
C GLN A 132 -6.18 -3.52 -7.83
N LYS A 133 -7.38 -3.92 -7.41
CA LYS A 133 -8.25 -4.87 -8.11
C LYS A 133 -9.51 -4.12 -8.53
N ASP A 134 -9.83 -4.19 -9.82
CA ASP A 134 -10.94 -3.46 -10.43
C ASP A 134 -12.24 -3.70 -9.69
N HIS A 135 -12.92 -2.59 -9.38
CA HIS A 135 -14.23 -2.55 -8.74
C HIS A 135 -14.28 -3.20 -7.34
N THR A 136 -13.13 -3.56 -6.78
CA THR A 136 -13.03 -4.47 -5.64
C THR A 136 -12.35 -3.77 -4.47
N GLY A 137 -11.08 -3.38 -4.63
CA GLY A 137 -10.33 -2.79 -3.54
C GLY A 137 -8.89 -2.46 -3.87
N THR A 138 -8.27 -1.77 -2.93
CA THR A 138 -6.87 -1.33 -2.99
C THR A 138 -6.12 -1.80 -1.75
N LEU A 139 -4.88 -2.24 -1.95
CA LEU A 139 -3.88 -2.49 -0.92
C LEU A 139 -2.77 -1.45 -1.07
N ILE A 140 -2.38 -0.80 0.02
CA ILE A 140 -1.14 0.00 0.06
C ILE A 140 -0.31 -0.54 1.22
N ALA A 141 0.89 -1.04 0.91
CA ALA A 141 1.88 -1.52 1.86
C ALA A 141 3.08 -0.57 1.85
N ILE A 142 3.52 -0.14 3.02
CA ILE A 142 4.69 0.72 3.19
C ILE A 142 5.74 -0.04 3.99
N PHE A 143 6.84 -0.35 3.34
CA PHE A 143 7.97 -1.07 3.90
C PHE A 143 9.02 -0.07 4.35
N PHE A 144 9.30 0.00 5.65
CA PHE A 144 10.28 0.87 6.25
C PHE A 144 11.60 0.14 6.52
N THR A 145 12.71 0.85 6.31
CA THR A 145 14.05 0.29 6.51
C THR A 145 15.10 1.39 6.69
N ASN A 146 16.23 1.01 7.29
CA ASN A 146 17.45 1.81 7.32
C ASN A 146 18.50 1.40 6.27
N TYR A 147 18.22 0.34 5.49
CA TYR A 147 19.15 -0.26 4.53
C TYR A 147 18.45 -0.57 3.19
N LYS A 148 19.14 -0.37 2.06
CA LYS A 148 18.65 -0.69 0.70
C LYS A 148 19.44 -1.84 0.08
N ASP A 149 19.59 -2.93 0.82
CA ASP A 149 20.34 -4.11 0.40
C ASP A 149 19.42 -5.23 -0.10
N THR A 150 20.02 -6.36 -0.46
CA THR A 150 19.30 -7.56 -0.90
C THR A 150 18.36 -8.12 0.15
N ASP A 151 18.67 -7.90 1.43
CA ASP A 151 17.90 -8.43 2.55
C ASP A 151 16.57 -7.70 2.67
N PHE A 152 16.59 -6.37 2.50
CA PHE A 152 15.38 -5.57 2.41
C PHE A 152 14.44 -6.06 1.28
N TYR A 153 14.96 -6.25 0.06
CA TYR A 153 14.12 -6.71 -1.06
C TYR A 153 13.62 -8.15 -0.88
N ARG A 154 14.38 -9.01 -0.19
CA ARG A 154 13.92 -10.34 0.22
C ARG A 154 12.74 -10.25 1.17
N ASP A 155 12.81 -9.39 2.17
CA ASP A 155 11.73 -9.20 3.14
C ASP A 155 10.48 -8.60 2.49
N VAL A 156 10.65 -7.59 1.62
CA VAL A 156 9.57 -7.07 0.77
C VAL A 156 8.91 -8.23 0.03
N ASN A 157 9.67 -9.04 -0.72
CA ASN A 157 9.11 -10.15 -1.48
C ASN A 157 8.37 -11.16 -0.58
N ARG A 158 8.89 -11.50 0.60
CA ARG A 158 8.23 -12.47 1.51
C ARG A 158 6.87 -11.96 1.99
N VAL A 159 6.79 -10.69 2.38
CA VAL A 159 5.54 -10.08 2.82
C VAL A 159 4.61 -9.81 1.62
N SER A 160 5.14 -9.45 0.46
CA SER A 160 4.38 -9.27 -0.77
C SER A 160 3.55 -10.51 -1.14
N HIS A 161 4.17 -11.69 -1.10
CA HIS A 161 3.49 -12.96 -1.34
C HIS A 161 2.42 -13.33 -0.30
N SER A 162 2.36 -12.61 0.81
CA SER A 162 1.35 -12.82 1.86
C SER A 162 -0.01 -12.25 1.50
N PHE A 163 -0.09 -11.36 0.50
CA PHE A 163 -1.32 -10.67 0.13
C PHE A 163 -1.75 -11.07 -1.28
N LYS A 164 -3.00 -11.48 -1.42
CA LYS A 164 -3.57 -11.84 -2.73
C LYS A 164 -5.05 -11.49 -2.80
N PHE A 165 -5.46 -10.83 -3.86
CA PHE A 165 -6.88 -10.62 -4.13
C PHE A 165 -7.52 -11.94 -4.55
N ASP A 166 -8.70 -12.21 -4.02
CA ASP A 166 -9.52 -13.32 -4.48
C ASP A 166 -10.05 -13.02 -5.89
N PRO A 167 -10.06 -14.04 -6.78
CA PRO A 167 -10.64 -13.93 -8.12
C PRO A 167 -12.10 -13.46 -8.12
#